data_AF-B1IMG4-F1
#
_entry.id   AF-B1IMG4-F1
#
_cell.length_a   1.000
_cell.length_b   1.000
_cell.length_c   1.000
_cell.angle_alpha   90.00
_cell.angle_beta   90.00
_cell.angle_gamma   90.00
#
_symmetry.space_group_name_H-M   'P 1'
#
loop_
_entity.id
_entity.type
_entity.pdbx_description
1 polymer ?
#
loop_
_entity_poly.entity_id
_entity_poly.type
_entity_poly.pdbx_seq_one_letter_code
_entity_poly.pdbx_strand_id
1 'polypeptide(L)'
;MEEKNRNILISKEEIEEKITEIGKKISKDYKDKNLYILSLLRGSFIFAADIVRKINVPTKIGFMTTSSYGHKEQSSGNVKIVNDIPDDIKGYDVIVVDDIVDTGITMEFVMNHIKSLGANSVKSCVLLDKPERRKVDLAPDYSCFTIPDVFVVGYGLNYGDYYRNIPYVFNWKE
;
A
#
# COMPACT_ATOMS: atom_id res chain seq x y z
N MET A 1 -27.63 -5.55 -3.51
CA MET A 1 -26.35 -6.14 -3.03
C MET A 1 -26.14 -5.96 -1.51
N GLU A 2 -27.20 -5.69 -0.74
CA GLU A 2 -27.12 -5.61 0.74
C GLU A 2 -27.29 -6.97 1.43
N GLU A 3 -27.60 -8.05 0.70
CA GLU A 3 -27.96 -9.36 1.26
C GLU A 3 -26.85 -10.43 1.19
N LYS A 4 -25.65 -10.11 0.69
CA LYS A 4 -24.54 -11.07 0.77
C LYS A 4 -23.84 -10.94 2.12
N ASN A 5 -23.94 -11.99 2.93
CA ASN A 5 -23.25 -12.07 4.22
C ASN A 5 -21.75 -11.84 4.02
N ARG A 6 -21.19 -10.89 4.77
CA ARG A 6 -19.75 -10.63 4.76
C ARG A 6 -19.02 -11.73 5.55
N ASN A 7 -17.88 -12.16 5.04
CA ASN A 7 -16.90 -12.95 5.76
C ASN A 7 -15.71 -12.05 6.07
N ILE A 8 -15.53 -11.73 7.35
CA ILE A 8 -14.45 -10.87 7.81
C ILE A 8 -13.16 -11.69 7.75
N LEU A 9 -12.20 -11.25 6.95
CA LEU A 9 -10.91 -11.91 6.79
C LEU A 9 -9.88 -11.36 7.77
N ILE A 10 -9.94 -10.05 8.02
CA ILE A 10 -9.05 -9.35 8.94
C ILE A 10 -9.88 -8.28 9.65
N SER A 11 -10.05 -8.43 10.95
CA SER A 11 -10.79 -7.51 11.80
C SER A 11 -10.08 -6.17 11.96
N LYS A 12 -10.82 -5.17 12.44
CA LYS A 12 -10.27 -3.85 12.74
C LYS A 12 -9.17 -3.93 13.81
N GLU A 13 -9.38 -4.79 14.80
CA GLU A 13 -8.48 -5.01 15.93
C GLU A 13 -7.16 -5.64 15.46
N GLU A 14 -7.23 -6.67 14.60
CA GLU A 14 -6.04 -7.29 13.99
C GLU A 14 -5.25 -6.28 13.15
N ILE A 15 -5.93 -5.45 12.36
CA ILE A 15 -5.29 -4.39 11.57
C ILE A 15 -4.57 -3.40 12.49
N GLU A 16 -5.24 -2.87 13.51
CA GLU A 16 -4.65 -1.89 14.43
C GLU A 16 -3.43 -2.44 15.18
N GLU A 17 -3.49 -3.70 15.61
CA GLU A 17 -2.37 -4.38 16.27
C GLU A 17 -1.17 -4.51 15.32
N LYS A 18 -1.40 -5.01 14.10
CA LYS A 18 -0.34 -5.23 13.12
C LYS A 18 0.26 -3.92 12.62
N ILE A 19 -0.54 -2.88 12.37
CA ILE A 19 -0.05 -1.55 11.99
C ILE A 19 0.80 -0.96 13.12
N THR A 20 0.41 -1.14 14.37
CA THR A 20 1.21 -0.70 15.52
C THR A 20 2.56 -1.42 15.59
N GLU A 21 2.60 -2.72 15.30
CA GLU A 21 3.84 -3.51 15.20
C GLU A 21 4.75 -2.96 14.09
N ILE A 22 4.22 -2.80 12.87
CA ILE A 22 4.98 -2.35 11.71
C ILE A 22 5.45 -0.89 11.88
N GLY A 23 4.62 -0.01 12.43
CA GLY A 23 5.01 1.40 12.68
C GLY A 23 6.18 1.53 13.65
N LYS A 24 6.20 0.69 14.71
CA LYS A 24 7.35 0.59 15.63
C LYS A 24 8.61 0.09 14.91
N LYS A 25 8.46 -0.90 14.04
CA LYS A 25 9.57 -1.45 13.23
C LYS A 25 10.16 -0.37 12.31
N ILE A 26 9.31 0.35 11.56
CA ILE A 26 9.73 1.46 10.70
C ILE A 26 10.43 2.54 11.52
N SER A 27 9.87 2.93 12.68
CA SER A 27 10.49 3.93 13.56
C SER A 27 11.91 3.54 14.00
N LYS A 28 12.15 2.25 14.25
CA LYS A 28 13.47 1.73 14.60
C LYS A 28 14.42 1.75 13.41
N ASP A 29 13.97 1.28 12.26
CA ASP A 29 14.79 1.13 11.05
C ASP A 29 15.21 2.49 10.44
N TYR A 30 14.42 3.53 10.72
CA TYR A 30 14.58 4.89 10.20
C TYR A 30 14.91 5.92 11.29
N LYS A 31 15.38 5.47 12.45
CA LYS A 31 15.92 6.36 13.46
C LYS A 31 17.07 7.19 12.87
N ASP A 32 17.03 8.51 13.08
CA ASP A 32 18.03 9.48 12.63
C ASP A 32 18.18 9.56 11.09
N LYS A 33 17.14 9.16 10.33
CA LYS A 33 17.08 9.26 8.87
C LYS A 33 16.02 10.24 8.39
N ASN A 34 16.15 10.69 7.15
CA ASN A 34 15.15 11.53 6.48
C ASN A 34 14.06 10.64 5.88
N LEU A 35 13.05 10.28 6.67
CA LEU A 35 11.97 9.41 6.21
C LEU A 35 10.91 10.17 5.39
N TYR A 36 10.58 9.63 4.23
CA TYR A 36 9.45 10.05 3.41
C TYR A 36 8.48 8.88 3.19
N ILE A 37 7.22 9.05 3.57
CA ILE A 37 6.15 8.08 3.31
C ILE A 37 5.37 8.53 2.08
N LEU A 38 5.39 7.72 1.03
CA LEU A 38 4.69 7.99 -0.21
C LEU A 38 3.50 7.05 -0.37
N SER A 39 2.28 7.56 -0.22
CA SER A 39 1.04 6.78 -0.38
C SER A 39 0.59 6.71 -1.84
N LEU A 40 0.38 5.49 -2.34
CA LEU A 40 -0.22 5.22 -3.65
C LEU A 40 -1.74 5.32 -3.58
N LEU A 41 -2.28 6.39 -4.14
CA LEU A 41 -3.72 6.63 -4.15
C LEU A 41 -4.41 5.79 -5.25
N ARG A 42 -5.67 5.39 -5.05
CA ARG A 42 -6.56 5.79 -3.94
C ARG A 42 -6.60 4.79 -2.79
N GLY A 43 -6.31 3.52 -3.02
CA GLY A 43 -6.59 2.44 -2.08
C GLY A 43 -5.88 2.58 -0.74
N SER A 44 -4.61 2.99 -0.77
CA SER A 44 -3.76 3.00 0.42
C SER A 44 -4.05 4.10 1.43
N PHE A 45 -4.90 5.11 1.14
CA PHE A 45 -4.97 6.32 1.97
C PHE A 45 -5.37 6.07 3.44
N ILE A 46 -6.24 5.08 3.70
CA ILE A 46 -6.64 4.73 5.07
C ILE A 46 -5.47 4.06 5.80
N PHE A 47 -4.87 3.05 5.17
CA PHE A 47 -3.68 2.38 5.71
C PHE A 47 -2.54 3.37 5.94
N ALA A 48 -2.26 4.25 4.99
CA ALA A 48 -1.26 5.30 5.09
C ALA A 48 -1.53 6.23 6.27
N ALA A 49 -2.77 6.70 6.45
CA ALA A 49 -3.14 7.55 7.59
C ALA A 49 -2.98 6.84 8.95
N ASP A 50 -3.20 5.53 8.99
CA ASP A 50 -3.06 4.75 10.23
C ASP A 50 -1.59 4.44 10.54
N ILE A 51 -0.81 3.98 9.56
CA ILE A 51 0.60 3.63 9.76
C ILE A 51 1.46 4.86 10.10
N VAL A 52 1.25 6.01 9.45
CA VAL A 52 2.04 7.22 9.76
C VAL A 52 1.83 7.71 11.18
N ARG A 53 0.65 7.47 11.78
CA ARG A 53 0.36 7.79 13.19
C ARG A 53 1.05 6.84 14.18
N LYS A 54 1.58 5.70 13.71
CA LYS A 54 2.36 4.74 14.51
C LYS A 54 3.87 4.91 14.33
N ILE A 55 4.31 5.83 13.47
CA ILE A 55 5.72 6.13 13.23
C ILE A 55 6.14 7.29 14.14
N ASN A 56 7.20 7.08 14.93
CA ASN A 56 7.65 8.00 16.00
C ASN A 56 8.95 8.76 15.65
N VAL A 57 9.31 8.81 14.37
CA VAL A 57 10.45 9.59 13.85
C VAL A 57 9.95 10.73 12.95
N PRO A 58 10.71 11.83 12.80
CA PRO A 58 10.36 12.89 11.86
C PRO A 58 10.10 12.32 10.47
N THR A 59 8.92 12.58 9.92
CA THR A 59 8.42 11.95 8.70
C THR A 59 7.76 12.98 7.81
N LYS A 60 8.13 13.00 6.53
CA LYS A 60 7.40 13.74 5.48
C LYS A 60 6.42 12.78 4.79
N ILE A 61 5.24 13.26 4.41
CA ILE A 61 4.19 12.45 3.81
C ILE A 61 3.81 13.05 2.46
N GLY A 62 3.76 12.20 1.44
CA GLY A 62 3.31 12.55 0.10
C GLY A 62 2.35 11.54 -0.48
N PHE A 63 1.78 11.90 -1.62
CA PHE A 63 0.81 11.10 -2.34
C PHE A 63 1.14 11.12 -3.82
N MET A 64 0.94 9.99 -4.49
CA MET A 64 0.95 9.92 -5.96
C MET A 64 -0.21 9.06 -6.46
N THR A 65 -0.60 9.27 -7.71
CA THR A 65 -1.60 8.43 -8.39
C THR A 65 -1.00 7.83 -9.65
N THR A 66 -1.29 6.57 -9.88
CA THR A 66 -0.99 5.89 -11.14
C THR A 66 -2.28 5.43 -11.81
N SER A 67 -2.20 5.17 -13.11
CA SER A 67 -3.22 4.46 -13.85
C SER A 67 -2.60 3.32 -14.64
N SER A 68 -3.29 2.18 -14.66
CA SER A 68 -2.96 1.06 -15.53
C SER A 68 -3.62 1.29 -16.89
N TYR A 69 -2.91 1.06 -17.99
CA TYR A 69 -3.53 1.08 -19.31
C TYR A 69 -4.49 -0.12 -19.46
N GLY A 70 -5.79 0.13 -19.66
CA GLY A 70 -6.80 -0.91 -19.93
C GLY A 70 -7.85 -1.05 -18.83
N HIS A 71 -9.13 -0.98 -19.20
CA HIS A 71 -10.30 -1.07 -18.31
C HIS A 71 -10.56 -2.46 -17.70
N LYS A 72 -9.55 -3.34 -17.63
CA LYS A 72 -9.72 -4.73 -17.15
C LYS A 72 -8.96 -4.94 -15.84
N GLU A 73 -9.45 -5.87 -15.03
CA GLU A 73 -8.86 -6.28 -13.73
C GLU A 73 -7.46 -6.93 -13.82
N GLN A 74 -6.83 -6.91 -15.01
CA GLN A 74 -5.44 -7.29 -15.23
C GLN A 74 -4.64 -6.07 -15.68
N SER A 75 -3.52 -5.80 -15.00
CA SER A 75 -2.56 -4.79 -15.45
C SER A 75 -1.98 -5.20 -16.81
N SER A 76 -1.97 -4.27 -17.76
CA SER A 76 -1.35 -4.45 -19.09
C SER A 76 0.18 -4.41 -19.06
N GLY A 77 0.79 -4.26 -17.88
CA GLY A 77 2.22 -3.99 -17.73
C GLY A 77 2.59 -2.52 -17.88
N ASN A 78 1.75 -1.71 -18.54
CA ASN A 78 2.01 -0.29 -18.74
C ASN A 78 1.34 0.54 -17.63
N VAL A 79 2.16 1.08 -16.73
CA VAL A 79 1.76 1.97 -15.65
C VAL A 79 2.09 3.41 -16.05
N LYS A 80 1.14 4.33 -15.87
CA LYS A 80 1.32 5.76 -16.10
C LYS A 80 1.18 6.52 -14.79
N ILE A 81 2.05 7.49 -14.56
CA ILE A 81 1.89 8.47 -13.49
C ILE A 81 0.83 9.49 -13.91
N VAL A 82 -0.21 9.65 -13.09
CA VAL A 82 -1.29 10.62 -13.30
C VAL A 82 -1.00 11.90 -12.52
N ASN A 83 -0.66 11.74 -11.24
CA ASN A 83 -0.16 12.80 -10.38
C ASN A 83 1.15 12.31 -9.75
N ASP A 84 2.23 13.01 -10.07
CA ASP A 84 3.55 12.73 -9.49
C ASP A 84 3.72 13.45 -8.15
N ILE A 85 4.80 13.14 -7.45
CA ILE A 85 5.16 13.84 -6.21
C ILE A 85 5.59 15.29 -6.52
N PRO A 86 5.13 16.28 -5.74
CA PRO A 86 5.55 17.67 -5.90
C PRO A 86 6.85 18.00 -5.13
N ASP A 87 7.31 17.08 -4.29
CA ASP A 87 8.42 17.28 -3.36
C ASP A 87 9.78 16.91 -3.96
N ASP A 88 10.83 17.65 -3.59
CA ASP A 88 12.21 17.16 -3.74
C ASP A 88 12.48 16.09 -2.67
N ILE A 89 12.70 14.86 -3.13
CA ILE A 89 12.98 13.68 -2.30
C ILE A 89 14.45 13.26 -2.35
N LYS A 90 15.33 14.10 -2.91
CA LYS A 90 16.76 13.81 -2.93
C LYS A 90 17.31 13.69 -1.51
N GLY A 91 17.98 12.57 -1.23
CA GLY A 91 18.53 12.29 0.10
C GLY A 91 17.50 11.85 1.15
N TYR A 92 16.25 11.62 0.77
CA TYR A 92 15.25 10.96 1.61
C TYR A 92 15.29 9.44 1.43
N ASP A 93 15.07 8.71 2.51
CA ASP A 93 14.73 7.29 2.44
C ASP A 93 13.20 7.17 2.30
N VAL A 94 12.74 6.64 1.18
CA VAL A 94 11.33 6.62 0.80
C VAL A 94 10.72 5.25 1.09
N ILE A 95 9.56 5.22 1.74
CA ILE A 95 8.70 4.04 1.82
C ILE A 95 7.45 4.29 0.98
N VAL A 96 7.29 3.51 -0.09
CA VAL A 96 6.07 3.47 -0.90
C VAL A 96 5.03 2.63 -0.16
N VAL A 97 3.89 3.24 0.15
CA VAL A 97 2.78 2.62 0.88
C VAL A 97 1.65 2.29 -0.09
N ASP A 98 1.20 1.03 -0.07
CA ASP A 98 0.04 0.59 -0.86
C ASP A 98 -0.94 -0.26 -0.03
N ASP A 99 -2.20 -0.37 -0.46
CA ASP A 99 -3.18 -1.25 0.23
C ASP A 99 -2.97 -2.73 -0.10
N ILE A 100 -2.59 -3.05 -1.34
CA ILE A 100 -2.34 -4.43 -1.76
C ILE A 100 -1.26 -4.52 -2.83
N VAL A 101 -0.42 -5.55 -2.74
CA VAL A 101 0.56 -5.87 -3.79
C VAL A 101 0.33 -7.28 -4.33
N ASP A 102 -0.11 -7.35 -5.59
CA ASP A 102 -0.54 -8.57 -6.27
C ASP A 102 0.44 -9.08 -7.33
N THR A 103 0.43 -8.50 -8.53
CA THR A 103 1.39 -8.77 -9.60
C THR A 103 2.74 -8.14 -9.31
N GLY A 104 2.78 -7.09 -8.48
CA GLY A 104 3.98 -6.32 -8.13
C GLY A 104 4.43 -5.31 -9.18
N ILE A 105 3.85 -5.32 -10.38
CA ILE A 105 4.26 -4.47 -11.51
C ILE A 105 4.17 -2.98 -11.19
N THR A 106 3.04 -2.54 -10.62
CA THR A 106 2.86 -1.12 -10.24
C THR A 106 3.84 -0.70 -9.16
N MET A 107 4.05 -1.54 -8.14
CA MET A 107 4.99 -1.26 -7.06
C MET A 107 6.42 -1.16 -7.60
N GLU A 108 6.86 -2.11 -8.44
CA GLU A 108 8.20 -2.07 -9.05
C GLU A 108 8.39 -0.82 -9.92
N PHE A 109 7.40 -0.49 -10.77
CA PHE A 109 7.44 0.71 -11.59
C PHE A 109 7.60 1.98 -10.73
N VAL A 110 6.78 2.12 -9.68
CA VAL A 110 6.84 3.27 -8.78
C VAL A 110 8.17 3.32 -8.06
N MET A 111 8.64 2.20 -7.49
CA MET A 111 9.91 2.18 -6.76
C MET A 111 11.09 2.60 -7.65
N ASN A 112 11.11 2.15 -8.91
CA ASN A 112 12.11 2.56 -9.89
C ASN A 112 12.00 4.05 -10.26
N HIS A 113 10.79 4.58 -10.43
CA HIS A 113 10.56 6.01 -10.66
C HIS A 113 11.10 6.85 -9.50
N ILE A 114 10.73 6.53 -8.26
CA ILE A 114 11.16 7.23 -7.05
C ILE A 114 12.68 7.16 -6.87
N LYS A 115 13.29 6.02 -7.18
CA LYS A 115 14.75 5.89 -7.19
C LYS A 115 15.40 6.82 -8.22
N SER A 116 14.80 6.97 -9.40
CA SER A 116 15.31 7.84 -10.46
C SER A 116 15.26 9.33 -10.10
N LEU A 117 14.35 9.73 -9.19
CA LEU A 117 14.25 11.08 -8.65
C LEU A 117 15.30 11.40 -7.57
N GLY A 118 16.17 10.45 -7.22
CA GLY A 118 17.31 10.67 -6.31
C GLY A 118 17.06 10.32 -4.84
N ALA A 119 16.03 9.51 -4.55
CA ALA A 119 15.85 8.92 -3.23
C ALA A 119 17.11 8.16 -2.77
N ASN A 120 17.46 8.28 -1.49
CA ASN A 120 18.61 7.59 -0.89
C ASN A 120 18.39 6.08 -0.80
N SER A 121 17.16 5.68 -0.44
CA SER A 121 16.68 4.30 -0.53
C SER A 121 15.19 4.30 -0.85
N VAL A 122 14.70 3.20 -1.41
CA VAL A 122 13.28 3.00 -1.70
C VAL A 122 12.88 1.63 -1.18
N LYS A 123 11.88 1.60 -0.30
CA LYS A 123 11.27 0.39 0.26
C LYS A 123 9.76 0.41 0.05
N SER A 124 9.12 -0.73 0.26
CA SER A 124 7.67 -0.88 0.15
C SER A 124 7.04 -1.29 1.49
N CYS A 125 5.85 -0.77 1.77
CA CYS A 125 5.05 -1.12 2.93
C CYS A 125 3.60 -1.35 2.49
N VAL A 126 3.06 -2.54 2.71
CA VAL A 126 1.75 -2.93 2.23
C VAL A 126 0.88 -3.46 3.34
N LEU A 127 -0.42 -3.20 3.25
CA LEU A 127 -1.38 -3.84 4.13
C LEU A 127 -1.52 -5.33 3.75
N LEU A 128 -1.77 -5.62 2.48
CA LEU A 128 -2.02 -6.98 1.98
C LEU A 128 -0.98 -7.38 0.94
N ASP A 129 -0.48 -8.60 1.05
CA ASP A 129 0.42 -9.21 0.08
C ASP A 129 -0.16 -10.52 -0.47
N LYS A 130 -0.05 -10.72 -1.79
CA LYS A 130 -0.47 -11.93 -2.52
C LYS A 130 0.70 -12.50 -3.34
N PRO A 131 1.67 -13.17 -2.70
CA PRO A 131 2.88 -13.66 -3.37
C PRO A 131 2.58 -14.59 -4.56
N GLU A 132 1.52 -15.38 -4.50
CA GLU A 132 1.13 -16.35 -5.53
C GLU A 132 0.71 -15.71 -6.86
N ARG A 133 0.41 -14.41 -6.87
CA ARG A 133 0.06 -13.66 -8.09
C ARG A 133 1.24 -12.90 -8.69
N ARG A 134 2.41 -12.97 -8.06
CA ARG A 134 3.56 -12.13 -8.38
C ARG A 134 4.08 -12.41 -9.79
N LYS A 135 4.40 -11.35 -10.53
CA LYS A 135 4.97 -11.40 -11.90
C LYS A 135 6.36 -10.77 -12.03
N VAL A 136 6.87 -10.19 -10.96
CA VAL A 136 8.17 -9.51 -10.88
C VAL A 136 8.90 -9.96 -9.62
N ASP A 137 10.22 -9.85 -9.57
CA ASP A 137 11.01 -10.23 -8.39
C ASP A 137 10.93 -9.13 -7.32
N LEU A 138 9.77 -9.06 -6.66
CA LEU A 138 9.47 -8.07 -5.62
C LEU A 138 8.80 -8.74 -4.42
N ALA A 139 9.45 -8.61 -3.26
CA ALA A 139 8.86 -8.93 -1.96
C ALA A 139 8.73 -7.62 -1.17
N PRO A 140 7.55 -7.31 -0.59
CA PRO A 140 7.40 -6.10 0.20
C PRO A 140 8.33 -6.09 1.42
N ASP A 141 9.02 -4.97 1.68
CA ASP A 141 9.92 -4.85 2.83
C ASP A 141 9.17 -4.91 4.16
N TYR A 142 7.95 -4.34 4.16
CA TYR A 142 7.00 -4.39 5.25
C TYR A 142 5.67 -4.88 4.69
N SER A 143 5.17 -6.01 5.20
CA SER A 143 3.84 -6.54 4.88
C SER A 143 3.10 -6.78 6.18
N CYS A 144 1.86 -6.29 6.26
CA CYS A 144 1.02 -6.51 7.43
C CYS A 144 0.42 -7.93 7.40
N PHE A 145 -0.17 -8.33 6.28
CA PHE A 145 -0.84 -9.62 6.13
C PHE A 145 -0.56 -10.25 4.76
N THR A 146 -0.20 -11.52 4.75
CA THR A 146 -0.22 -12.35 3.54
C THR A 146 -1.58 -13.02 3.43
N ILE A 147 -2.24 -12.88 2.29
CA ILE A 147 -3.57 -13.46 2.02
C ILE A 147 -3.53 -14.33 0.76
N PRO A 148 -4.42 -15.34 0.64
CA PRO A 148 -4.56 -16.09 -0.61
C PRO A 148 -5.17 -15.24 -1.73
N ASP A 149 -5.21 -15.78 -2.95
CA ASP A 149 -5.82 -15.11 -4.10
C ASP A 149 -7.35 -15.11 -4.02
N VAL A 150 -7.88 -14.28 -3.13
CA VAL A 150 -9.32 -14.03 -2.97
C VAL A 150 -9.61 -12.56 -3.18
N PHE A 151 -10.77 -12.24 -3.74
CA PHE A 151 -11.20 -10.85 -3.86
C PHE A 151 -11.49 -10.26 -2.46
N VAL A 152 -10.94 -9.09 -2.17
CA VAL A 152 -10.99 -8.45 -0.85
C VAL A 152 -11.43 -7.00 -0.95
N VAL A 153 -12.16 -6.52 0.07
CA VAL A 153 -12.77 -5.20 0.12
C VAL A 153 -12.70 -4.64 1.53
N GLY A 154 -12.79 -3.33 1.67
CA GLY A 154 -12.77 -2.65 2.96
C GLY A 154 -11.38 -2.13 3.30
N TYR A 155 -11.32 -1.23 4.27
CA TYR A 155 -10.10 -0.61 4.76
C TYR A 155 -9.25 0.01 3.63
N GLY A 156 -9.92 0.80 2.79
CA GLY A 156 -9.31 1.43 1.62
C GLY A 156 -9.54 0.67 0.32
N LEU A 157 -9.66 -0.66 0.35
CA LEU A 157 -9.98 -1.49 -0.82
C LEU A 157 -11.45 -1.33 -1.24
N ASN A 158 -11.73 -1.44 -2.54
CA ASN A 158 -13.04 -1.15 -3.12
C ASN A 158 -13.64 -2.30 -3.93
N TYR A 159 -14.96 -2.20 -4.11
CA TYR A 159 -15.70 -2.89 -5.17
C TYR A 159 -16.59 -1.86 -5.88
N GLY A 160 -16.39 -1.70 -7.19
CA GLY A 160 -16.87 -0.51 -7.89
C GLY A 160 -16.32 0.76 -7.23
N ASP A 161 -17.18 1.72 -6.92
CA ASP A 161 -16.79 2.98 -6.25
C ASP A 161 -16.96 2.95 -4.71
N TYR A 162 -17.34 1.82 -4.12
CA TYR A 162 -17.81 1.74 -2.75
C TYR A 162 -16.90 0.92 -1.81
N TYR A 163 -17.29 0.92 -0.53
CA TYR A 163 -16.77 0.08 0.56
C TYR A 163 -15.37 0.41 1.12
N ARG A 164 -14.65 1.39 0.56
CA ARG A 164 -13.36 1.82 1.13
C ARG A 164 -13.44 2.20 2.60
N ASN A 165 -14.59 2.72 3.05
CA ASN A 165 -14.85 3.21 4.40
C ASN A 165 -15.14 2.11 5.45
N ILE A 166 -15.19 0.83 5.08
CA ILE A 166 -15.40 -0.26 6.03
C ILE A 166 -14.13 -0.46 6.86
N PRO A 167 -14.18 -0.57 8.20
CA PRO A 167 -12.98 -0.53 9.04
C PRO A 167 -12.21 -1.86 9.14
N TYR A 168 -12.56 -2.85 8.33
CA TYR A 168 -12.00 -4.20 8.32
C TYR A 168 -11.94 -4.72 6.88
N VAL A 169 -11.14 -5.75 6.64
CA VAL A 169 -11.03 -6.41 5.33
C VAL A 169 -11.98 -7.61 5.30
N PHE A 170 -12.78 -7.71 4.25
CA PHE A 170 -13.76 -8.78 4.08
C PHE A 170 -13.84 -9.26 2.63
N ASN A 171 -14.42 -10.43 2.45
CA ASN A 171 -15.00 -10.88 1.18
C ASN A 171 -16.47 -11.27 1.40
N TRP A 172 -17.19 -11.55 0.31
CA TRP A 172 -18.54 -12.09 0.44
C TRP A 172 -18.49 -13.59 0.66
N LYS A 173 -19.34 -14.11 1.56
CA LYS A 173 -19.59 -15.54 1.64
C LYS A 173 -20.11 -16.04 0.29
N GLU A 174 -19.66 -17.24 -0.07
CA GLU A 174 -20.24 -18.00 -1.18
C GLU A 174 -21.74 -18.25 -0.98
#